data_AF-E3ITU2-F1
#
_entry.id   AF-E3ITU2-F1
#
_cell.length_a   1.000
_cell.length_b   1.000
_cell.length_c   1.000
_cell.angle_alpha   90.00
_cell.angle_beta   90.00
_cell.angle_gamma   90.00
#
_symmetry.space_group_name_H-M   'P 1'
#
loop_
_entity.id
_entity.type
_entity.pdbx_description
1 polymer ?
#
loop_
_entity_poly.entity_id
_entity_poly.type
_entity_poly.pdbx_seq_one_letter_code
_entity_poly.pdbx_strand_id
1 'polypeptide(L)'
;MTVDVTKGRSVALGKDGGLLRVTVGLGWDPAPRGAEDDFDLDASALALGADDLIISPQYFVFFNNLASPRNEIVHLGDNLTGEGSGDDEQIEVHLDGLSTSVVRVVFAVTIHNADYRHQSFGDVRNAFIRVVDSGHGLELARYNLSTDAATETSMLFGELFRANGGWGFRALGQGRTDGLAGIARQFGFAV
;
A
#
# COMPACT_ATOMS: atom_id res chain seq x y z
N MET A 1 -1.23 17.41 14.65
CA MET A 1 -1.54 18.02 13.35
C MET A 1 -1.28 16.97 12.29
N THR A 2 -2.33 16.29 11.84
CA THR A 2 -2.29 15.36 10.71
C THR A 2 -2.10 16.20 9.44
N VAL A 3 -1.08 15.90 8.66
CA VAL A 3 -0.89 16.54 7.35
C VAL A 3 -1.76 15.76 6.38
N ASP A 4 -2.86 16.36 5.92
CA ASP A 4 -3.58 15.86 4.73
C ASP A 4 -2.63 16.02 3.54
N VAL A 5 -1.86 14.96 3.27
CA VAL A 5 -0.92 14.92 2.15
C VAL A 5 -1.74 14.79 0.87
N THR A 6 -2.03 15.93 0.26
CA THR A 6 -2.64 16.02 -1.06
C THR A 6 -1.73 15.33 -2.09
N LYS A 7 -2.34 14.60 -3.04
CA LYS A 7 -1.72 13.94 -4.20
C LYS A 7 -0.47 14.68 -4.73
N GLY A 8 0.67 13.97 -4.80
CA GLY A 8 1.93 14.50 -5.37
C GLY A 8 2.88 15.20 -4.38
N ARG A 9 2.53 15.31 -3.10
CA ARG A 9 3.46 15.80 -2.06
C ARG A 9 4.48 14.71 -1.71
N SER A 10 5.76 15.05 -1.85
CA SER A 10 6.87 14.25 -1.32
C SER A 10 7.26 14.81 0.04
N VAL A 11 7.24 13.98 1.08
CA VAL A 11 7.70 14.37 2.41
C VAL A 11 9.11 13.81 2.58
N ALA A 12 10.09 14.71 2.55
CA ALA A 12 11.46 14.39 2.92
C ALA A 12 11.52 14.22 4.44
N LEU A 13 11.56 12.97 4.89
CA LEU A 13 11.48 12.62 6.29
C LEU A 13 12.90 12.52 6.85
N GLY A 14 13.52 13.69 7.04
CA GLY A 14 14.90 13.76 7.50
C GLY A 14 15.27 15.09 8.11
N LYS A 15 15.25 15.15 9.45
CA LYS A 15 16.29 15.83 10.25
C LYS A 15 16.43 15.37 11.70
N ASP A 16 15.44 14.66 12.28
CA ASP A 16 15.49 14.31 13.72
C ASP A 16 15.42 12.81 14.08
N GLY A 17 15.50 11.86 13.15
CA GLY A 17 15.50 10.44 13.57
C GLY A 17 15.48 9.34 12.51
N GLY A 18 15.20 9.63 11.24
CA GLY A 18 15.14 8.63 10.17
C GLY A 18 13.97 7.65 10.32
N LEU A 19 13.33 7.25 9.22
CA LEU A 19 12.33 6.18 9.27
C LEU A 19 13.03 4.84 9.45
N LEU A 20 12.84 4.24 10.62
CA LEU A 20 13.23 2.87 10.90
C LEU A 20 12.12 1.90 10.49
N ARG A 21 10.87 2.31 10.73
CA ARG A 21 9.71 1.45 10.52
C ARG A 21 8.50 2.23 10.05
N VAL A 22 7.81 1.66 9.08
CA VAL A 22 6.61 2.21 8.49
C VAL A 22 5.50 1.17 8.55
N THR A 23 4.30 1.58 8.94
CA THR A 23 3.10 0.76 8.83
C THR A 23 2.18 1.42 7.82
N VAL A 24 1.83 0.69 6.77
CA VAL A 24 0.75 1.06 5.85
C VAL A 24 -0.51 0.37 6.34
N GLY A 25 -1.54 1.15 6.64
CA GLY A 25 -2.85 0.65 7.08
C GLY A 25 -3.88 0.91 6.00
N LEU A 26 -4.68 -0.10 5.71
CA LEU A 26 -5.81 -0.06 4.79
C LEU A 26 -7.06 -0.39 5.60
N GLY A 27 -8.12 0.40 5.44
CA GLY A 27 -9.39 0.16 6.13
C GLY A 27 -10.58 0.51 5.26
N TRP A 28 -11.67 -0.24 5.40
CA TRP A 28 -12.91 -0.05 4.66
C TRP A 28 -14.11 -0.65 5.39
N ASP A 29 -15.31 -0.14 5.11
CA ASP A 29 -16.53 -0.71 5.67
C ASP A 29 -16.97 -1.96 4.87
N PRO A 30 -17.56 -2.95 5.55
CA PRO A 30 -18.08 -4.14 4.90
C PRO A 30 -19.25 -3.82 3.96
N ALA A 31 -19.45 -4.72 3.00
CA ALA A 31 -20.51 -4.62 2.03
C ALA A 31 -21.89 -4.49 2.72
N PRO A 32 -22.84 -3.74 2.14
CA PRO A 32 -24.18 -3.64 2.69
C PRO A 32 -24.84 -5.01 2.82
N ARG A 33 -25.66 -5.20 3.87
CA ARG A 33 -26.41 -6.44 4.05
C ARG A 33 -27.25 -6.76 2.80
N GLY A 34 -27.00 -7.92 2.20
CA GLY A 34 -27.70 -8.39 1.00
C GLY A 34 -26.97 -8.09 -0.32
N ALA A 35 -25.73 -7.57 -0.27
CA ALA A 35 -24.84 -7.58 -1.42
C ALA A 35 -24.53 -9.02 -1.86
N GLU A 36 -24.31 -9.21 -3.17
CA GLU A 36 -24.00 -10.53 -3.76
C GLU A 36 -22.55 -10.95 -3.48
N ASP A 37 -21.64 -9.96 -3.44
CA ASP A 37 -20.23 -10.13 -3.14
C ASP A 37 -19.79 -9.18 -2.01
N ASP A 38 -18.86 -9.64 -1.18
CA ASP A 38 -18.18 -8.81 -0.19
C ASP A 38 -17.15 -7.88 -0.86
N PHE A 39 -16.74 -6.83 -0.13
CA PHE A 39 -15.64 -5.96 -0.53
C PHE A 39 -14.33 -6.49 0.04
N ASP A 40 -13.46 -6.87 -0.87
CA ASP A 40 -12.19 -7.52 -0.60
C ASP A 40 -11.08 -6.63 -1.18
N LEU A 41 -10.46 -5.84 -0.31
CA LEU A 41 -9.44 -4.86 -0.68
C LEU A 41 -8.10 -5.38 -0.20
N ASP A 42 -7.21 -5.61 -1.15
CA ASP A 42 -5.87 -6.11 -0.91
C ASP A 42 -4.86 -4.97 -0.84
N ALA A 43 -4.09 -4.88 0.25
CA ALA A 43 -2.85 -4.11 0.30
C ALA A 43 -1.69 -4.92 -0.29
N SER A 44 -0.79 -4.26 -1.00
CA SER A 44 0.39 -4.90 -1.59
C SER A 44 1.62 -4.00 -1.51
N ALA A 45 2.79 -4.60 -1.32
CA ALA A 45 4.08 -3.92 -1.27
C ALA A 45 5.09 -4.59 -2.20
N LEU A 46 5.77 -3.79 -3.01
CA LEU A 46 6.79 -4.24 -3.96
C LEU A 46 8.14 -3.59 -3.65
N ALA A 47 9.15 -4.39 -3.32
CA ALA A 47 10.51 -3.88 -3.13
C ALA A 47 11.29 -3.88 -4.46
N LEU A 48 11.68 -2.68 -4.90
CA LEU A 48 12.30 -2.45 -6.20
C LEU A 48 13.79 -2.10 -6.09
N GLY A 49 14.52 -2.55 -7.10
CA GLY A 49 15.93 -2.25 -7.34
C GLY A 49 16.16 -0.93 -8.07
N ALA A 50 17.42 -0.61 -8.32
CA ALA A 50 17.83 0.61 -9.02
C ALA A 50 17.38 0.67 -10.49
N ASP A 51 16.95 -0.46 -11.03
CA ASP A 51 16.37 -0.64 -12.36
C ASP A 51 14.84 -0.47 -12.38
N ASP A 52 14.23 -0.08 -11.26
CA ASP A 52 12.77 -0.02 -11.07
C ASP A 52 12.05 -1.37 -11.24
N LEU A 53 12.79 -2.48 -11.14
CA LEU A 53 12.24 -3.83 -11.17
C LEU A 53 12.26 -4.46 -9.80
N ILE A 54 11.38 -5.45 -9.59
CA ILE A 54 11.37 -6.20 -8.35
C ILE A 54 12.69 -6.96 -8.16
N ILE A 55 13.32 -6.80 -6.99
CA ILE A 55 14.64 -7.41 -6.75
C ILE A 55 14.59 -8.94 -6.71
N SER A 56 13.43 -9.51 -6.38
CA SER A 56 13.14 -10.93 -6.41
C SER A 56 11.63 -11.13 -6.21
N PRO A 57 11.02 -12.18 -6.78
CA PRO A 57 9.61 -12.50 -6.56
C PRO A 57 9.19 -12.56 -5.08
N GLN A 58 10.12 -12.92 -4.18
CA GLN A 58 9.84 -13.02 -2.74
C GLN A 58 9.69 -11.64 -2.06
N TYR A 59 10.09 -10.56 -2.73
CA TYR A 59 9.92 -9.18 -2.25
C TYR A 59 8.62 -8.55 -2.78
N PHE A 60 7.74 -9.37 -3.36
CA PHE A 60 6.35 -8.98 -3.63
C PHE A 60 5.52 -9.47 -2.46
N VAL A 61 5.12 -8.58 -1.57
CA VAL A 61 4.32 -8.90 -0.40
C VAL A 61 2.87 -8.53 -0.66
N PHE A 62 1.99 -9.52 -0.53
CA PHE A 62 0.54 -9.44 -0.79
C PHE A 62 -0.14 -10.63 -0.09
N PHE A 63 -1.46 -10.77 -0.18
CA PHE A 63 -2.24 -11.81 0.51
C PHE A 63 -1.67 -13.24 0.39
N ASN A 64 -1.08 -13.62 -0.76
CA ASN A 64 -0.49 -14.96 -0.95
C ASN A 64 1.00 -15.07 -0.53
N ASN A 65 1.69 -13.95 -0.34
CA ASN A 65 3.07 -13.90 0.14
C ASN A 65 3.18 -12.88 1.27
N LEU A 66 2.89 -13.32 2.49
CA LEU A 66 2.71 -12.44 3.65
C LEU A 66 4.01 -11.81 4.18
N ALA A 67 5.19 -12.28 3.76
CA ALA A 67 6.44 -11.70 4.25
C ALA A 67 7.58 -11.81 3.24
N SER A 68 8.47 -10.81 3.27
CA SER A 68 9.75 -10.89 2.57
C SER A 68 10.70 -11.87 3.28
N PRO A 69 11.78 -12.33 2.61
CA PRO A 69 12.62 -13.43 3.11
C PRO A 69 13.26 -13.22 4.48
N ARG A 70 13.47 -11.97 4.90
CA ARG A 70 14.00 -11.64 6.23
C ARG A 70 13.02 -10.84 7.07
N ASN A 71 11.73 -10.91 6.75
CA ASN A 71 10.66 -10.16 7.42
C ASN A 71 10.89 -8.65 7.41
N GLU A 72 11.54 -8.14 6.36
CA GLU A 72 11.71 -6.69 6.17
C GLU A 72 10.39 -6.03 5.77
N ILE A 73 9.51 -6.75 5.07
CA ILE A 73 8.16 -6.34 4.72
C ILE A 73 7.23 -7.47 5.18
N VAL A 74 6.24 -7.17 6.00
CA VAL A 74 5.34 -8.15 6.60
C VAL A 74 3.90 -7.68 6.47
N HIS A 75 3.07 -8.49 5.85
CA HIS A 75 1.61 -8.38 5.82
C HIS A 75 1.05 -9.03 7.09
N LEU A 76 0.31 -8.27 7.90
CA LEU A 76 -0.17 -8.75 9.21
C LEU A 76 -1.41 -9.64 9.15
N GLY A 77 -2.06 -9.71 8.00
CA GLY A 77 -3.23 -10.55 7.77
C GLY A 77 -4.03 -10.00 6.60
N ASP A 78 -4.68 -10.91 5.90
CA ASP A 78 -5.60 -10.61 4.81
C ASP A 78 -7.02 -10.51 5.40
N ASN A 79 -7.71 -9.40 5.13
CA ASN A 79 -9.09 -9.18 5.54
C ASN A 79 -10.00 -9.19 4.32
N LEU A 80 -10.83 -10.21 4.20
CA LEU A 80 -11.67 -10.42 3.01
C LEU A 80 -13.00 -9.64 3.02
N THR A 81 -13.35 -9.00 4.14
CA THR A 81 -14.69 -8.44 4.34
C THR A 81 -14.71 -6.99 4.82
N GLY A 82 -13.62 -6.48 5.39
CA GLY A 82 -13.60 -5.19 6.10
C GLY A 82 -14.33 -5.25 7.45
N GLU A 83 -14.55 -6.44 8.01
CA GLU A 83 -15.08 -6.54 9.37
C GLU A 83 -14.01 -6.10 10.38
N GLY A 84 -14.21 -4.91 10.94
CA GLY A 84 -13.26 -4.33 11.88
C GLY A 84 -13.53 -2.86 12.15
N SER A 85 -12.62 -2.24 12.90
CA SER A 85 -12.59 -0.80 13.05
C SER A 85 -11.16 -0.31 12.91
N GLY A 86 -10.93 0.67 12.05
CA GLY A 86 -9.62 1.25 11.84
C GLY A 86 -8.94 0.65 10.62
N ASP A 87 -7.74 0.08 10.82
CA ASP A 87 -6.96 -0.52 9.75
C ASP A 87 -7.26 -2.02 9.72
N ASP A 88 -8.05 -2.44 8.75
CA ASP A 88 -8.46 -3.82 8.51
C ASP A 88 -7.30 -4.68 8.00
N GLU A 89 -6.43 -4.09 7.18
CA GLU A 89 -5.17 -4.68 6.75
C GLU A 89 -3.99 -3.77 7.07
N GLN A 90 -2.86 -4.39 7.37
CA GLN A 90 -1.63 -3.66 7.69
C GLN A 90 -0.41 -4.34 7.06
N ILE A 91 0.42 -3.53 6.41
CA ILE A 91 1.75 -3.92 5.94
C ILE A 91 2.80 -3.14 6.71
N GLU A 92 3.68 -3.85 7.37
CA GLU A 92 4.78 -3.30 8.14
C GLU A 92 6.09 -3.43 7.35
N VAL A 93 6.83 -2.33 7.27
CA VAL A 93 8.10 -2.24 6.56
C VAL A 93 9.20 -1.80 7.52
N HIS A 94 10.15 -2.69 7.73
CA HIS A 94 11.38 -2.51 8.50
C HIS A 94 12.49 -2.02 7.57
N LEU A 95 12.64 -0.70 7.51
CA LEU A 95 13.52 -0.01 6.57
C LEU A 95 15.01 -0.14 6.92
N ASP A 96 15.31 -0.40 8.19
CA ASP A 96 16.64 -0.70 8.74
C ASP A 96 17.16 -2.09 8.31
N GLY A 97 16.24 -3.05 8.13
CA GLY A 97 16.54 -4.41 7.70
C GLY A 97 16.65 -4.58 6.18
N LEU A 98 16.14 -3.62 5.39
CA LEU A 98 16.10 -3.74 3.94
C LEU A 98 17.50 -3.82 3.31
N SER A 99 17.68 -4.81 2.44
CA SER A 99 18.88 -4.96 1.62
C SER A 99 19.25 -3.65 0.91
N THR A 100 20.55 -3.39 0.77
CA THR A 100 21.06 -2.22 0.02
C THR A 100 20.67 -2.23 -1.45
N SER A 101 20.28 -3.39 -1.97
CA SER A 101 19.72 -3.54 -3.31
C SER A 101 18.32 -2.93 -3.45
N VAL A 102 17.55 -2.81 -2.36
CA VAL A 102 16.22 -2.17 -2.38
C VAL A 102 16.40 -0.66 -2.30
N VAL A 103 16.03 0.04 -3.36
CA VAL A 103 16.09 1.50 -3.42
C VAL A 103 14.72 2.15 -3.26
N ARG A 104 13.66 1.42 -3.61
CA ARG A 104 12.26 1.88 -3.55
C ARG A 104 11.37 0.76 -3.02
N VAL A 105 10.32 1.12 -2.29
CA VAL A 105 9.23 0.22 -1.91
C VAL A 105 7.93 0.89 -2.32
N VAL A 106 7.21 0.28 -3.26
CA VAL A 106 5.95 0.82 -3.77
C VAL A 106 4.78 0.12 -3.08
N PHE A 107 3.80 0.90 -2.64
CA PHE A 107 2.57 0.39 -2.06
C PHE A 107 1.40 0.56 -3.04
N ALA A 108 0.70 -0.54 -3.24
CA ALA A 108 -0.49 -0.62 -4.06
C ALA A 108 -1.66 -1.09 -3.21
N VAL A 109 -2.86 -0.66 -3.60
CA VAL A 109 -4.12 -1.21 -3.11
C VAL A 109 -4.95 -1.65 -4.32
N THR A 110 -5.61 -2.80 -4.22
CA THR A 110 -6.44 -3.34 -5.30
C THR A 110 -7.70 -3.96 -4.74
N ILE A 111 -8.77 -4.00 -5.54
CA ILE A 111 -9.97 -4.76 -5.19
C ILE A 111 -9.86 -6.16 -5.81
N HIS A 112 -10.03 -7.20 -4.99
CA HIS A 112 -9.98 -8.57 -5.44
C HIS A 112 -11.12 -8.88 -6.41
N ASN A 113 -10.79 -9.39 -7.61
CA ASN A 113 -11.76 -9.70 -8.67
C ASN A 113 -12.70 -8.53 -9.05
N ALA A 114 -12.24 -7.29 -8.94
CA ALA A 114 -13.03 -6.08 -9.21
C ALA A 114 -13.81 -6.13 -10.55
N ASP A 115 -13.17 -6.59 -11.63
CA ASP A 115 -13.78 -6.66 -12.96
C ASP A 115 -14.90 -7.70 -13.04
N TYR A 116 -14.74 -8.83 -12.34
CA TYR A 116 -15.73 -9.91 -12.28
C TYR A 116 -16.90 -9.56 -11.35
N ARG A 117 -16.60 -8.92 -10.21
CA ARG A 117 -17.57 -8.45 -9.22
C ARG A 117 -18.23 -7.11 -9.59
N HIS A 118 -17.74 -6.46 -10.64
CA HIS A 118 -18.15 -5.11 -11.06
C HIS A 118 -18.07 -4.06 -9.94
N GLN A 119 -17.00 -4.12 -9.14
CA GLN A 119 -16.78 -3.25 -7.98
C GLN A 119 -15.70 -2.20 -8.28
N SER A 120 -15.86 -0.99 -7.75
CA SER A 120 -14.80 0.03 -7.69
C SER A 120 -14.64 0.57 -6.26
N PHE A 121 -13.58 1.34 -6.00
CA PHE A 121 -13.40 1.93 -4.66
C PHE A 121 -14.54 2.86 -4.26
N GLY A 122 -15.27 3.43 -5.23
CA GLY A 122 -16.42 4.30 -4.99
C GLY A 122 -17.64 3.59 -4.42
N ASP A 123 -17.76 2.27 -4.63
CA ASP A 123 -18.84 1.46 -4.06
C ASP A 123 -18.57 1.13 -2.58
N VAL A 124 -17.30 1.15 -2.18
CA VAL A 124 -16.84 0.82 -0.84
C VAL A 124 -16.93 2.04 0.04
N ARG A 125 -17.58 1.91 1.20
CA ARG A 125 -17.74 3.02 2.14
C ARG A 125 -16.52 3.14 3.04
N ASN A 126 -16.14 4.38 3.36
CA ASN A 126 -15.03 4.70 4.25
C ASN A 126 -13.72 3.97 3.89
N ALA A 127 -13.48 3.69 2.60
CA ALA A 127 -12.24 3.08 2.16
C ALA A 127 -11.11 4.10 2.23
N PHE A 128 -10.08 3.82 3.02
CA PHE A 128 -8.91 4.67 3.14
C PHE A 128 -7.64 3.84 3.22
N ILE A 129 -6.56 4.41 2.74
CA ILE A 129 -5.21 3.90 2.93
C ILE A 129 -4.36 4.99 3.58
N ARG A 130 -3.54 4.62 4.55
CA ARG A 130 -2.66 5.54 5.25
C ARG A 130 -1.30 4.92 5.47
N VAL A 131 -0.32 5.79 5.69
CA VAL A 131 1.01 5.40 6.10
C VAL A 131 1.38 6.11 7.39
N VAL A 132 1.92 5.35 8.34
CA VAL A 132 2.29 5.80 9.67
C VAL A 132 3.75 5.45 9.90
N ASP A 133 4.52 6.41 10.39
CA ASP A 133 5.84 6.15 10.97
C ASP A 133 5.64 5.47 12.33
N SER A 134 5.86 4.15 12.39
CA SER A 134 5.64 3.37 13.61
C SER A 134 6.61 3.76 14.73
N GLY A 135 7.75 4.38 14.41
CA GLY A 135 8.72 4.82 15.41
C GLY A 135 8.22 6.01 16.23
N HIS A 136 7.43 6.89 15.61
CA HIS A 136 6.94 8.13 16.23
C HIS A 136 5.40 8.18 16.36
N GLY A 137 4.68 7.19 15.82
CA GLY A 137 3.22 7.19 15.72
C GLY A 137 2.68 8.31 14.84
N LEU A 138 3.49 8.83 13.91
CA LEU A 138 3.12 9.97 13.07
C LEU A 138 2.48 9.47 11.77
N GLU A 139 1.22 9.80 11.55
CA GLU A 139 0.58 9.59 10.24
C GLU A 139 1.22 10.52 9.20
N LEU A 140 1.91 9.90 8.25
CA LEU A 140 2.68 10.58 7.21
C LEU A 140 1.79 11.05 6.08
N ALA A 141 0.82 10.21 5.68
CA ALA A 141 -0.13 10.47 4.62
C ALA A 141 -1.35 9.57 4.76
N ARG A 142 -2.49 10.06 4.30
CA ARG A 142 -3.74 9.32 4.21
C ARG A 142 -4.44 9.68 2.89
N TYR A 143 -5.08 8.70 2.28
CA TYR A 143 -5.83 8.84 1.05
C TYR A 143 -7.21 8.25 1.21
N ASN A 144 -8.24 8.93 0.68
CA ASN A 144 -9.61 8.45 0.72
C ASN A 144 -9.93 7.78 -0.63
N LEU A 145 -9.95 6.47 -0.65
CA LEU A 145 -10.16 5.67 -1.86
C LEU A 145 -11.60 5.86 -2.38
N SER A 146 -12.57 5.93 -1.47
CA SER A 146 -13.99 6.10 -1.82
C SER A 146 -14.27 7.39 -2.60
N THR A 147 -13.49 8.45 -2.39
CA THR A 147 -13.70 9.75 -3.05
C THR A 147 -12.70 10.03 -4.15
N ASP A 148 -11.42 9.75 -3.91
CA ASP A 148 -10.33 10.20 -4.76
C ASP A 148 -9.93 9.18 -5.84
N ALA A 149 -10.43 7.94 -5.71
CA ALA A 149 -10.22 6.83 -6.63
C ALA A 149 -11.53 6.09 -6.94
N ALA A 150 -12.67 6.79 -6.89
CA ALA A 150 -14.00 6.21 -6.89
C ALA A 150 -14.33 5.35 -8.13
N THR A 151 -13.69 5.60 -9.26
CA THR A 151 -13.91 4.89 -10.53
C THR A 151 -12.84 3.83 -10.82
N GLU A 152 -11.86 3.72 -9.94
CA GLU A 152 -10.68 2.90 -10.09
C GLU A 152 -10.81 1.61 -9.29
N THR A 153 -10.12 0.56 -9.75
CA THR A 153 -10.13 -0.77 -9.14
C THR A 153 -8.78 -1.13 -8.50
N SER A 154 -7.77 -0.31 -8.80
CA SER A 154 -6.41 -0.45 -8.30
C SER A 154 -5.77 0.93 -8.18
N MET A 155 -4.83 1.09 -7.26
CA MET A 155 -4.20 2.37 -7.02
C MET A 155 -2.80 2.21 -6.46
N LEU A 156 -1.83 2.94 -7.04
CA LEU A 156 -0.54 3.16 -6.40
C LEU A 156 -0.69 4.29 -5.40
N PHE A 157 -0.72 3.93 -4.11
CA PHE A 157 -0.89 4.88 -3.03
C PHE A 157 0.34 5.78 -2.90
N GLY A 158 1.52 5.15 -2.79
CA GLY A 158 2.76 5.88 -2.58
C GLY A 158 3.95 4.95 -2.57
N GLU A 159 5.12 5.53 -2.35
CA GLU A 159 6.35 4.79 -2.30
C GLU A 159 7.32 5.36 -1.27
N LEU A 160 8.11 4.48 -0.69
CA LEU A 160 9.31 4.81 0.05
C LEU A 160 10.48 4.79 -0.92
N PHE A 161 11.35 5.78 -0.83
CA PHE A 161 12.55 5.86 -1.66
C PHE A 161 13.77 6.26 -0.82
N ARG A 162 14.94 5.72 -1.16
CA ARG A 162 16.18 6.14 -0.51
C ARG A 162 16.55 7.56 -0.95
N ALA A 163 16.79 8.44 0.02
CA ALA A 163 17.18 9.83 -0.20
C ALA A 163 18.24 10.27 0.82
N ASN A 164 19.36 10.82 0.35
CA ASN A 164 20.40 11.45 1.20
C ASN A 164 20.87 10.59 2.40
N GLY A 165 20.95 9.27 2.24
CA GLY A 165 21.38 8.35 3.31
C GLY A 165 20.28 7.91 4.27
N GLY A 166 19.02 8.29 4.01
CA GLY A 166 17.83 7.81 4.72
C GLY A 166 16.71 7.42 3.77
N TRP A 167 15.49 7.30 4.30
CA TRP A 167 14.28 7.00 3.55
C TRP A 167 13.35 8.22 3.53
N GLY A 168 12.73 8.48 2.39
CA GLY A 168 11.64 9.44 2.22
C GLY A 168 10.37 8.75 1.76
N PHE A 169 9.22 9.39 1.99
CA PHE A 169 7.94 8.92 1.49
C PHE A 169 7.40 9.88 0.42
N ARG A 170 6.88 9.32 -0.66
CA ARG A 170 6.25 10.05 -1.76
C ARG A 170 4.84 9.51 -1.99
N ALA A 171 3.84 10.37 -1.81
CA ALA A 171 2.46 10.05 -2.18
C ALA A 171 2.31 10.14 -3.70
N LEU A 172 1.96 9.02 -4.36
CA LEU A 172 1.80 8.95 -5.80
C LEU A 172 0.35 9.25 -6.20
N GLY A 173 -0.61 8.61 -5.54
CA GLY A 173 -2.02 8.88 -5.76
C GLY A 173 -2.53 8.44 -7.15
N GLN A 174 -1.96 7.38 -7.75
CA GLN A 174 -2.23 7.01 -9.14
C GLN A 174 -3.25 5.86 -9.22
N GLY A 175 -4.51 6.21 -9.44
CA GLY A 175 -5.58 5.26 -9.70
C GLY A 175 -5.47 4.62 -11.08
N ARG A 176 -5.86 3.35 -11.19
CA ARG A 176 -5.77 2.51 -12.39
C ARG A 176 -6.91 1.48 -12.42
N THR A 177 -7.10 0.86 -13.58
CA THR A 177 -8.11 -0.18 -13.82
C THR A 177 -7.52 -1.50 -14.28
N ASP A 178 -6.19 -1.68 -14.24
CA ASP A 178 -5.49 -2.88 -14.70
C ASP A 178 -5.19 -3.90 -13.58
N GLY A 179 -5.68 -3.62 -12.36
CA GLY A 179 -5.64 -4.54 -11.23
C GLY A 179 -4.22 -4.83 -10.73
N LEU A 180 -4.11 -5.82 -9.84
CA LEU A 180 -2.83 -6.24 -9.28
C LEU A 180 -1.89 -6.80 -10.36
N ALA A 181 -2.43 -7.52 -11.33
CA ALA A 181 -1.65 -8.09 -12.42
C ALA A 181 -1.00 -7.01 -13.32
N GLY A 182 -1.70 -5.89 -13.56
CA GLY A 182 -1.14 -4.74 -14.30
C GLY A 182 0.04 -4.11 -13.55
N ILE A 183 -0.13 -3.91 -12.24
CA ILE A 183 0.93 -3.38 -11.35
C ILE A 183 2.13 -4.33 -11.30
N ALA A 184 1.89 -5.63 -11.12
CA ALA A 184 2.94 -6.64 -11.08
C ALA A 184 3.76 -6.66 -12.39
N ARG A 185 3.09 -6.63 -13.55
CA ARG A 185 3.75 -6.57 -14.87
C ARG A 185 4.57 -5.30 -15.06
N GLN A 186 4.07 -4.15 -14.59
CA GLN A 186 4.80 -2.89 -14.67
C GLN A 186 6.17 -2.97 -13.99
N PHE A 187 6.26 -3.70 -12.87
CA PHE A 187 7.48 -3.85 -12.08
C PHE A 187 8.28 -5.14 -12.40
N GLY A 188 8.00 -5.76 -13.55
CA GLY A 188 8.76 -6.90 -14.06
C GLY A 188 8.42 -8.25 -13.42
N PHE A 189 7.32 -8.34 -12.67
CA PHE A 189 6.83 -9.62 -12.18
C PHE A 189 6.06 -10.34 -13.29
N ALA A 190 6.53 -11.54 -13.64
CA ALA A 190 5.81 -12.42 -14.56
C ALA A 190 4.64 -13.08 -13.81
N VAL A 191 3.43 -12.57 -14.04
CA VAL A 191 2.14 -13.16 -13.63
C VAL A 191 1.69 -14.23 -14.61
#